data_AF-A0A366KLZ0-F1
#
_entry.id   AF-A0A366KLZ0-F1
#
_cell.length_a   1.000
_cell.length_b   1.000
_cell.length_c   1.000
_cell.angle_alpha   90.00
_cell.angle_beta   90.00
_cell.angle_gamma   90.00
#
_symmetry.space_group_name_H-M   'P 1'
#
loop_
_entity.id
_entity.type
_entity.pdbx_description
1 polymer ?
#
loop_
_entity_poly.entity_id
_entity_poly.type
_entity_poly.pdbx_seq_one_letter_code
_entity_poly.pdbx_strand_id
1 'polypeptide(L)'
;MKIFNVQPIKVNEYIYNDEYLAENQHPGRYESGFDITGEKIEGLNTLFITFNIQYYVEHAVDDEDIITPNGPNSWNMHVSFSIGEEEFISYESSCWFNFESEGFNADVASLTDFLVGYHTQANLFFSQNAHKSLIEIEKDTDGELNLRASAIAGIENLRANNMYEF
;
A
#
# COMPACT_ATOMS: atom_id res chain seq x y z
N MET A 1 10.07 21.77 5.42
CA MET A 1 10.19 21.00 6.66
C MET A 1 11.64 20.64 6.76
N LYS A 2 12.28 21.02 7.85
CA LYS A 2 13.67 20.68 8.05
C LYS A 2 13.73 19.30 8.68
N ILE A 3 14.01 18.29 7.86
CA ILE A 3 14.13 16.88 8.26
C ILE A 3 15.58 16.58 8.69
N PHE A 4 15.76 15.91 9.83
CA PHE A 4 17.07 15.51 10.34
C PHE A 4 16.99 14.22 11.19
N ASN A 5 18.15 13.64 11.50
CA ASN A 5 18.25 12.36 12.24
C ASN A 5 17.41 11.22 11.64
N VAL A 6 17.36 11.16 10.32
CA VAL A 6 16.60 10.14 9.58
C VAL A 6 17.13 8.75 9.92
N GLN A 7 16.24 7.87 10.36
CA GLN A 7 16.59 6.48 10.56
C GLN A 7 16.54 5.69 9.25
N PRO A 8 17.24 4.55 9.17
CA PRO A 8 17.09 3.64 8.07
C PRO A 8 15.64 3.15 7.94
N ILE A 9 15.16 3.02 6.70
CA ILE A 9 13.90 2.32 6.40
C ILE A 9 14.07 0.85 6.80
N LYS A 10 13.13 0.34 7.59
CA LYS A 10 13.09 -1.05 8.03
C LYS A 10 11.87 -1.73 7.42
N VAL A 11 12.08 -2.85 6.74
CA VAL A 11 10.99 -3.76 6.35
C VAL A 11 10.52 -4.50 7.59
N ASN A 12 9.25 -4.34 7.94
CA ASN A 12 8.61 -4.99 9.09
C ASN A 12 7.93 -6.30 8.69
N GLU A 13 7.32 -6.31 7.51
CA GLU A 13 6.64 -7.46 6.94
C GLU A 13 6.90 -7.54 5.44
N TYR A 14 7.13 -8.75 4.94
CA TYR A 14 7.09 -9.04 3.52
C TYR A 14 6.64 -10.48 3.32
N ILE A 15 5.44 -10.62 2.74
CA ILE A 15 4.82 -11.87 2.35
C ILE A 15 4.68 -11.83 0.83
N TYR A 16 5.10 -12.92 0.18
CA TYR A 16 4.99 -13.10 -1.25
C TYR A 16 4.63 -14.55 -1.54
N ASN A 17 3.41 -14.77 -2.02
CA ASN A 17 2.87 -16.11 -2.23
C ASN A 17 3.01 -16.53 -3.70
N ASP A 18 4.14 -17.14 -4.03
CA ASP A 18 4.48 -17.62 -5.38
C ASP A 18 3.41 -18.56 -5.99
N GLU A 19 2.65 -19.25 -5.15
CA GLU A 19 1.59 -20.18 -5.55
C GLU A 19 0.48 -19.48 -6.35
N TYR A 20 0.22 -18.20 -6.08
CA TYR A 20 -0.80 -17.40 -6.75
C TYR A 20 -0.26 -16.61 -7.96
N LEU A 21 1.01 -16.81 -8.34
CA LEU A 21 1.63 -16.09 -9.46
C LEU A 21 0.88 -16.32 -10.79
N ALA A 22 0.34 -17.51 -11.00
CA ALA A 22 -0.45 -17.83 -12.20
C ALA A 22 -1.85 -17.18 -12.18
N GLU A 23 -2.39 -16.92 -10.99
CA GLU A 23 -3.73 -16.36 -10.74
C GLU A 23 -3.73 -14.82 -10.77
N ASN A 24 -2.56 -14.20 -10.60
CA ASN A 24 -2.28 -12.77 -10.81
C ASN A 24 -2.55 -12.27 -12.26
N GLN A 25 -3.20 -13.07 -13.11
CA GLN A 25 -3.74 -12.64 -14.40
C GLN A 25 -5.13 -12.00 -14.26
N HIS A 26 -5.83 -12.24 -13.15
CA HIS A 26 -7.08 -11.60 -12.79
C HIS A 26 -6.80 -10.65 -11.62
N PRO A 27 -6.64 -9.34 -11.89
CA PRO A 27 -6.29 -8.39 -10.83
C PRO A 27 -7.43 -8.37 -9.81
N GLY A 28 -7.12 -8.80 -8.59
CA GLY A 28 -7.99 -8.56 -7.44
C GLY A 28 -7.78 -7.14 -6.91
N ARG A 29 -7.96 -6.96 -5.59
CA ARG A 29 -7.81 -5.67 -4.93
C ARG A 29 -6.35 -5.36 -4.63
N TYR A 30 -5.91 -4.16 -5.03
CA TYR A 30 -4.61 -3.61 -4.66
C TYR A 30 -4.80 -2.33 -3.84
N GLU A 31 -4.07 -2.22 -2.74
CA GLU A 31 -4.01 -1.02 -1.91
C GLU A 31 -2.57 -0.73 -1.52
N SER A 32 -2.18 0.54 -1.60
CA SER A 32 -0.93 1.00 -1.03
C SER A 32 -1.09 2.40 -0.45
N GLY A 33 -0.27 2.72 0.55
CA GLY A 33 -0.37 4.03 1.18
C GLY A 33 0.64 4.26 2.28
N PHE A 34 0.87 5.55 2.55
CA PHE A 34 1.62 6.00 3.71
C PHE A 34 0.68 6.32 4.86
N ASP A 35 0.97 5.78 6.03
CA ASP A 35 0.47 6.26 7.31
C ASP A 35 1.54 7.13 7.97
N ILE A 36 1.12 8.30 8.47
CA ILE A 36 2.01 9.32 9.00
C ILE A 36 1.47 9.79 10.33
N THR A 37 2.28 9.63 11.37
CA THR A 37 1.98 10.07 12.74
C THR A 37 3.14 10.88 13.31
N GLY A 38 2.89 11.60 14.40
CA GLY A 38 3.93 12.39 15.05
C GLY A 38 3.82 12.37 16.57
N GLU A 39 4.97 12.43 17.22
CA GLU A 39 5.10 12.46 18.68
C GLU A 39 6.26 13.37 19.11
N LYS A 40 6.17 13.94 20.32
CA LYS A 40 7.26 14.71 20.91
C LYS A 40 8.12 13.84 21.81
N ILE A 41 9.34 13.54 21.37
CA ILE A 41 10.28 12.67 22.08
C ILE A 41 11.43 13.52 22.57
N GLU A 42 11.63 13.58 23.89
CA GLU A 42 12.70 14.36 24.53
C GLU A 42 12.74 15.84 24.11
N GLY A 43 11.57 16.41 23.78
CA GLY A 43 11.43 17.80 23.33
C GLY A 43 11.56 18.02 21.82
N LEU A 44 11.90 16.99 21.04
CA LEU A 44 11.97 17.04 19.58
C LEU A 44 10.68 16.53 18.95
N ASN A 45 10.23 17.20 17.88
CA ASN A 45 9.14 16.66 17.06
C ASN A 45 9.68 15.50 16.22
N THR A 46 9.08 14.34 16.38
CA THR A 46 9.44 13.10 15.68
C THR A 46 8.27 12.66 14.85
N LEU A 47 8.53 12.29 13.60
CA LEU A 47 7.54 11.85 12.63
C LEU A 47 7.81 10.37 12.32
N PHE A 48 6.77 9.56 12.45
CA PHE A 48 6.79 8.13 12.13
C PHE A 48 6.02 7.90 10.84
N ILE A 49 6.65 7.19 9.90
CA ILE A 49 6.08 6.87 8.60
C ILE A 49 6.06 5.37 8.44
N THR A 50 4.87 4.84 8.18
CA THR A 50 4.68 3.46 7.75
C THR A 50 4.22 3.46 6.30
N PHE A 51 4.78 2.58 5.47
CA PHE A 51 4.34 2.35 4.10
C PHE A 51 3.84 0.93 3.98
N ASN A 52 2.59 0.79 3.52
CA ASN A 52 1.89 -0.48 3.42
C ASN A 52 1.51 -0.76 1.98
N ILE A 53 1.58 -2.04 1.60
CA ILE A 53 1.01 -2.58 0.36
C ILE A 53 0.25 -3.85 0.73
N GLN A 54 -0.98 -3.95 0.23
CA GLN A 54 -1.77 -5.16 0.25
C GLN A 54 -2.23 -5.45 -1.17
N TYR A 55 -1.92 -6.64 -1.67
CA TYR A 55 -2.35 -7.09 -2.97
C TYR A 55 -3.00 -8.47 -2.85
N TYR A 56 -4.26 -8.54 -3.26
CA TYR A 56 -5.06 -9.75 -3.28
C TYR A 56 -5.26 -10.23 -4.71
N VAL A 57 -5.28 -11.54 -4.89
CA VAL A 57 -5.79 -12.18 -6.11
C VAL A 57 -7.21 -12.66 -5.88
N GLU A 58 -8.04 -12.55 -6.91
CA GLU A 58 -9.33 -13.21 -6.90
C GLU A 58 -9.12 -14.70 -7.16
N HIS A 59 -9.42 -15.53 -6.16
CA HIS A 59 -9.49 -16.97 -6.32
C HIS A 59 -10.95 -17.36 -6.52
N ALA A 60 -11.31 -17.68 -7.77
CA ALA A 60 -12.62 -18.25 -8.06
C ALA A 60 -12.60 -19.73 -7.63
N VAL A 61 -13.37 -20.05 -6.58
CA VAL A 61 -13.69 -21.44 -6.28
C VAL A 61 -14.93 -21.79 -7.09
N ASP A 62 -14.79 -22.71 -8.05
CA ASP A 62 -15.95 -23.28 -8.75
C ASP A 62 -16.84 -23.97 -7.70
N ASP A 63 -18.01 -23.41 -7.43
CA ASP A 63 -19.07 -24.13 -6.71
C ASP A 63 -19.79 -25.03 -7.73
N GLU A 64 -20.11 -26.27 -7.32
CA GLU A 64 -20.61 -27.32 -8.22
C GLU A 64 -21.71 -26.85 -9.21
N ASP A 65 -21.50 -27.11 -10.50
CA ASP A 65 -22.52 -26.91 -11.54
C ASP A 65 -23.69 -27.89 -11.35
N ILE A 66 -24.85 -27.39 -10.91
CA ILE A 66 -26.07 -28.20 -10.84
C ILE A 66 -26.79 -28.13 -12.19
N ILE A 67 -26.65 -29.20 -12.99
CA ILE A 67 -27.40 -29.38 -14.22
C ILE A 67 -28.70 -30.14 -13.92
N THR A 68 -29.84 -29.46 -14.02
CA THR A 68 -31.16 -30.07 -13.79
C THR A 68 -31.95 -30.19 -15.11
N PRO A 69 -32.31 -31.41 -15.56
CA PRO A 69 -33.18 -31.58 -16.74
C PRO A 69 -34.60 -31.11 -16.46
N ASN A 70 -35.13 -30.26 -17.33
CA ASN A 70 -36.50 -29.72 -17.21
C ASN A 70 -37.44 -30.21 -18.34
N GLY A 71 -36.96 -31.12 -19.19
CA GLY A 71 -37.77 -31.72 -20.25
C GLY A 71 -36.93 -32.46 -21.29
N PRO A 72 -37.59 -33.09 -22.29
CA PRO A 72 -36.90 -33.72 -23.41
C PRO A 72 -36.13 -32.67 -24.18
N ASN A 73 -34.79 -32.82 -24.24
CA ASN A 73 -33.87 -31.86 -24.86
C ASN A 73 -33.82 -30.47 -24.19
N SER A 74 -34.21 -30.32 -22.92
CA SER A 74 -34.06 -29.05 -22.18
C SER A 74 -33.39 -29.25 -20.82
N TRP A 75 -32.43 -28.36 -20.52
CA TRP A 75 -31.63 -28.37 -19.31
C TRP A 75 -31.61 -26.97 -18.71
N ASN A 76 -31.74 -26.88 -17.38
CA ASN A 76 -31.34 -25.70 -16.63
C ASN A 76 -29.94 -25.95 -16.07
N MET A 77 -29.05 -24.99 -16.28
CA MET A 77 -27.73 -24.96 -15.67
C MET A 77 -27.74 -23.86 -14.62
N HIS A 78 -27.47 -24.22 -13.36
CA HIS A 78 -27.20 -23.25 -12.32
C HIS A 78 -25.70 -23.25 -12.09
N VAL A 79 -25.04 -22.17 -12.53
CA VAL A 79 -23.64 -21.92 -12.26
C VAL A 79 -23.58 -21.00 -11.05
N SER A 80 -22.91 -21.44 -10.00
CA SER A 80 -22.56 -20.61 -8.84
C SER A 80 -21.04 -20.62 -8.71
N PHE A 81 -20.46 -19.48 -8.34
CA PHE A 81 -19.07 -19.39 -7.95
C PHE A 81 -18.97 -18.48 -6.73
N SER A 82 -18.03 -18.79 -5.84
CA SER A 82 -17.65 -17.92 -4.74
C SER A 82 -16.27 -17.33 -5.04
N ILE A 83 -16.18 -16.00 -5.00
CA ILE A 83 -14.92 -15.28 -5.17
C ILE A 83 -14.34 -15.07 -3.77
N GLY A 84 -13.24 -15.77 -3.46
CA GLY A 84 -12.40 -15.46 -2.30
C GLY A 84 -11.29 -14.50 -2.69
N GLU A 85 -10.91 -13.60 -1.79
CA GLU A 85 -9.68 -12.80 -1.92
C GLU A 85 -8.57 -13.51 -1.14
N GLU A 86 -7.52 -13.94 -1.83
CA GLU A 86 -6.32 -14.51 -1.19
C GLU A 86 -5.18 -13.51 -1.23
N GLU A 87 -4.45 -13.38 -0.12
CA GLU A 87 -3.33 -12.44 -0.02
C GLU A 87 -2.18 -12.94 -0.91
N PHE A 88 -1.83 -12.16 -1.91
CA PHE A 88 -0.71 -12.45 -2.81
C PHE A 88 0.56 -11.73 -2.37
N ILE A 89 0.42 -10.46 -1.96
CA ILE A 89 1.51 -9.65 -1.40
C ILE A 89 1.00 -8.91 -0.17
N SER A 90 1.73 -9.04 0.94
CA SER A 90 1.69 -8.07 2.04
C SER A 90 3.07 -7.49 2.25
N TYR A 91 3.16 -6.18 2.36
CA TYR A 91 4.41 -5.49 2.64
C TYR A 91 4.16 -4.33 3.60
N GLU A 92 4.95 -4.29 4.66
CA GLU A 92 4.99 -3.17 5.59
C GLU A 92 6.45 -2.75 5.78
N SER A 93 6.69 -1.44 5.71
CA SER A 93 7.96 -0.85 6.09
C SER A 93 7.76 0.40 6.93
N SER A 94 8.73 0.70 7.78
CA SER A 94 8.67 1.86 8.68
C SER A 94 9.98 2.63 8.71
N CYS A 95 9.86 3.94 8.97
CA CYS A 95 10.97 4.85 9.20
C CYS A 95 10.51 5.95 10.17
N TRP A 96 11.46 6.60 10.82
CA TRP A 96 11.20 7.81 11.57
C TRP A 96 12.33 8.83 11.44
N PHE A 97 12.00 10.08 11.66
CA PHE A 97 12.95 11.19 11.66
C PHE A 97 12.49 12.31 12.58
N ASN A 98 13.41 13.19 12.96
CA ASN A 98 13.07 14.43 13.64
C ASN A 98 12.83 15.56 12.63
N PHE A 99 12.00 16.53 12.99
CA PHE A 99 11.72 17.67 12.12
C PHE A 99 11.51 18.99 12.86
N GLU A 100 11.75 20.09 12.14
CA GLU A 100 11.30 21.44 12.49
C GLU A 100 10.38 21.95 11.36
N SER A 101 9.25 22.56 11.75
CA SER A 101 8.30 23.15 10.79
C SER A 101 8.85 24.45 10.20
N GLU A 102 8.74 24.61 8.88
CA GLU A 102 9.20 25.80 8.13
C GLU A 102 8.05 26.49 7.40
N GLY A 103 6.83 25.98 7.55
CA GLY A 103 5.61 26.55 6.99
C GLY A 103 4.99 25.62 5.95
N PHE A 104 3.67 25.66 5.85
CA PHE A 104 2.88 24.59 5.23
C PHE A 104 3.38 24.21 3.83
N ASN A 105 3.61 25.18 2.94
CA ASN A 105 4.04 24.89 1.58
C ASN A 105 5.45 24.29 1.51
N ALA A 106 6.39 24.79 2.32
CA ALA A 106 7.75 24.27 2.39
C ALA A 106 7.78 22.88 3.05
N ASP A 107 6.89 22.65 4.01
CA ASP A 107 6.76 21.40 4.73
C ASP A 107 6.14 20.31 3.85
N VAL A 108 5.08 20.63 3.11
CA VAL A 108 4.48 19.72 2.12
C VAL A 108 5.52 19.34 1.06
N ALA A 109 6.27 20.31 0.54
CA ALA A 109 7.28 20.04 -0.50
C ALA A 109 8.37 19.09 0.01
N SER A 110 8.96 19.40 1.17
CA SER A 110 10.02 18.56 1.73
C SER A 110 9.54 17.16 2.13
N LEU A 111 8.33 17.03 2.67
CA LEU A 111 7.76 15.72 2.99
C LEU A 111 7.46 14.93 1.70
N THR A 112 6.96 15.59 0.65
CA THR A 112 6.75 14.96 -0.65
C THR A 112 8.06 14.40 -1.21
N ASP A 113 9.14 15.19 -1.19
CA ASP A 113 10.46 14.74 -1.66
C ASP A 113 10.98 13.54 -0.85
N PHE A 114 10.75 13.53 0.47
CA PHE A 114 11.07 12.39 1.31
C PHE A 114 10.28 11.13 0.91
N LEU A 115 8.96 11.27 0.71
CA LEU A 115 8.09 10.15 0.31
C LEU A 115 8.45 9.60 -1.07
N VAL A 116 8.88 10.46 -2.01
CA VAL A 116 9.43 10.01 -3.31
C VAL A 116 10.67 9.14 -3.11
N GLY A 117 11.59 9.59 -2.25
CA GLY A 117 12.78 8.80 -1.91
C GLY A 117 12.43 7.46 -1.26
N TYR A 118 11.45 7.46 -0.34
CA TYR A 118 10.96 6.26 0.31
C TYR A 118 10.33 5.29 -0.71
N HIS A 119 9.36 5.75 -1.51
CA HIS A 119 8.69 4.92 -2.52
C HIS A 119 9.69 4.34 -3.54
N THR A 120 10.71 5.10 -3.91
CA THR A 120 11.81 4.61 -4.76
C THR A 120 12.58 3.44 -4.12
N GLN A 121 12.86 3.50 -2.82
CA GLN A 121 13.51 2.41 -2.08
C GLN A 121 12.61 1.18 -1.97
N ALA A 122 11.31 1.36 -1.73
CA ALA A 122 10.34 0.27 -1.73
C ALA A 122 10.28 -0.39 -3.11
N ASN A 123 10.20 0.39 -4.19
CA ASN A 123 10.23 -0.14 -5.54
C ASN A 123 11.52 -0.93 -5.84
N LEU A 124 12.69 -0.44 -5.39
CA LEU A 124 13.96 -1.17 -5.53
C LEU A 124 13.94 -2.50 -4.77
N PHE A 125 13.38 -2.53 -3.56
CA PHE A 125 13.18 -3.76 -2.80
C PHE A 125 12.33 -4.77 -3.59
N PHE A 126 11.20 -4.34 -4.14
CA PHE A 126 10.33 -5.20 -4.95
C PHE A 126 11.03 -5.70 -6.22
N SER A 127 11.76 -4.84 -6.93
CA SER A 127 12.55 -5.28 -8.10
C SER A 127 13.60 -6.33 -7.79
N GLN A 128 14.04 -6.46 -6.53
CA GLN A 128 15.05 -7.43 -6.11
C GLN A 128 14.45 -8.71 -5.52
N ASN A 129 13.24 -8.64 -4.96
CA ASN A 129 12.67 -9.73 -4.15
C ASN A 129 11.35 -10.29 -4.71
N ALA A 130 10.63 -9.53 -5.54
CA ALA A 130 9.36 -9.94 -6.15
C ALA A 130 9.51 -10.26 -7.64
N HIS A 131 8.50 -10.91 -8.23
CA HIS A 131 8.46 -11.17 -9.68
C HIS A 131 8.28 -9.89 -10.52
N LYS A 132 7.60 -8.88 -9.97
CA LYS A 132 7.34 -7.58 -10.60
C LYS A 132 7.80 -6.45 -9.70
N SER A 133 8.19 -5.33 -10.30
CA SER A 133 8.42 -4.09 -9.56
C SER A 133 7.11 -3.52 -9.01
N LEU A 134 7.19 -2.71 -7.95
CA LEU A 134 6.02 -2.05 -7.36
C LEU A 134 5.31 -1.17 -8.39
N ILE A 135 6.06 -0.43 -9.19
CA ILE A 135 5.51 0.44 -10.24
C ILE A 135 4.75 -0.36 -11.30
N GLU A 136 5.18 -1.57 -11.62
CA GLU A 136 4.44 -2.44 -12.55
C GLU A 136 3.13 -2.92 -11.93
N ILE A 137 3.15 -3.31 -10.65
CA ILE A 137 1.93 -3.70 -9.92
C ILE A 137 0.95 -2.52 -9.87
N GLU A 138 1.39 -1.33 -9.44
CA GLU A 138 0.55 -0.12 -9.35
C GLU A 138 -0.08 0.26 -10.70
N LYS A 139 0.66 0.11 -11.81
CA LYS A 139 0.12 0.40 -13.15
C LYS A 139 -0.89 -0.64 -13.60
N ASP A 140 -0.65 -1.91 -13.30
CA ASP A 140 -1.55 -3.00 -13.66
C ASP A 140 -2.88 -2.90 -12.89
N THR A 141 -2.89 -2.26 -11.72
CA THR A 141 -4.06 -2.14 -10.83
C THR A 141 -4.66 -0.73 -10.74
N ASP A 142 -4.21 0.23 -11.55
CA ASP A 142 -4.59 1.66 -11.47
C ASP A 142 -4.43 2.26 -10.06
N GLY A 143 -3.43 1.76 -9.32
CA GLY A 143 -3.18 2.06 -7.90
C GLY A 143 -2.12 3.14 -7.67
N GLU A 144 -1.90 4.04 -8.63
CA GLU A 144 -0.80 5.02 -8.56
C GLU A 144 -0.93 5.93 -7.35
N LEU A 145 0.09 5.90 -6.48
CA LEU A 145 0.07 6.62 -5.22
C LEU A 145 0.32 8.12 -5.42
N ASN A 146 -0.63 8.96 -4.99
CA ASN A 146 -0.45 10.41 -5.00
C ASN A 146 0.36 10.87 -3.77
N LEU A 147 1.69 10.84 -3.90
CA LEU A 147 2.63 11.17 -2.82
C LEU A 147 2.43 12.58 -2.24
N ARG A 148 2.03 13.55 -3.07
CA ARG A 148 1.75 14.91 -2.60
C ARG A 148 0.48 14.95 -1.75
N ALA A 149 -0.55 14.22 -2.14
CA ALA A 149 -1.77 14.10 -1.34
C ALA A 149 -1.48 13.41 0.00
N SER A 150 -0.63 12.37 0.01
CA SER A 150 -0.15 11.73 1.25
C SER A 150 0.61 12.70 2.14
N ALA A 151 1.51 13.52 1.59
CA ALA A 151 2.24 14.54 2.35
C ALA A 151 1.29 15.59 2.97
N ILE A 152 0.29 16.05 2.21
CA ILE A 152 -0.73 16.98 2.71
C ILE A 152 -1.51 16.33 3.86
N ALA A 153 -2.00 15.10 3.67
CA ALA A 153 -2.73 14.36 4.69
C ALA A 153 -1.90 14.16 5.96
N GLY A 154 -0.61 13.85 5.82
CA GLY A 154 0.31 13.73 6.96
C GLY A 154 0.45 15.03 7.75
N ILE A 155 0.62 16.17 7.07
CA ILE A 155 0.72 17.47 7.77
C ILE A 155 -0.60 17.85 8.44
N GLU A 156 -1.74 17.61 7.80
CA GLU A 156 -3.05 17.83 8.42
C GLU A 156 -3.28 16.92 9.64
N ASN A 157 -2.81 15.67 9.60
CA ASN A 157 -2.83 14.77 10.75
C ASN A 157 -1.99 15.33 11.90
N LEU A 158 -0.76 15.79 11.64
CA LEU A 158 0.07 16.43 12.66
C LEU A 158 -0.61 17.67 13.26
N ARG A 159 -1.26 18.50 12.43
CA ARG A 159 -2.01 19.67 12.89
C ARG A 159 -3.18 19.28 13.78
N ALA A 160 -3.96 18.27 13.37
CA ALA A 160 -5.09 17.76 14.15
C ALA A 160 -4.67 17.22 15.53
N ASN A 161 -3.41 16.76 15.65
CA ASN A 161 -2.83 16.24 16.87
C ASN A 161 -1.96 17.25 17.66
N ASN A 162 -2.02 18.55 17.34
CA ASN A 162 -1.21 19.62 17.97
C ASN A 162 0.33 19.36 17.88
N MET A 163 0.76 18.63 16.85
CA MET A 163 2.16 18.29 16.59
C MET A 163 2.78 19.18 15.50
N TYR A 164 1.98 20.06 14.90
CA TYR A 164 2.41 20.99 13.87
C TYR A 164 1.90 22.39 14.22
N GLU A 165 2.82 23.30 14.52
CA GLU A 165 2.54 24.71 14.80
C GLU A 165 3.24 25.57 13.75
N PHE A 166 2.49 26.47 13.13
CA PHE A 166 3.02 27.53 12.27
C PHE A 166 2.09 28.75 12.28
#